data_AF-A0A6G1LQH6-F1
#
_entry.id   AF-A0A6G1LQH6-F1
#
_cell.length_a   1.000
_cell.length_b   1.000
_cell.length_c   1.000
_cell.angle_alpha   90.00
_cell.angle_beta   90.00
_cell.angle_gamma   90.00
#
_symmetry.space_group_name_H-M   'P 1'
#
loop_
_entity.id
_entity.type
_entity.pdbx_description
1 polymer ?
#
loop_
_entity_poly.entity_id
_entity_poly.type
_entity_poly.pdbx_seq_one_letter_code
_entity_poly.pdbx_strand_id
1 'polypeptide(L)'
;MPYSSVMDTMGFFARDIQNFQLLQEVWYDKKGQRREKPSRIIVPGGVFDSLHSNKQSVMAKFIEDAEITTGIPLAEIDINELWKSSGLAPRVAHIQIHESYINEHTFYKNYKQKFGRYPYINPMVLHKWEIQRQNISMGDYQEALQRMAVFKGFLRSHVFNSGAVMMLPAGSGEATYRDELIAPESIDVYLQSFGFDNTFYSILGGLPSVVVPGENYADSIYIPTDPIKNAHGNSRWNKKRYFLTSKQVGQCPMTSKVTKETVWEPVSMMIVGQAGTEAQIIDFVQKVLTKSGRPMGVLVGEKAF
;
A
#
# COMPACT_ATOMS: atom_id res chain seq x y z
N MET A 1 -7.23 -14.17 -15.69
CA MET A 1 -6.03 -14.94 -16.07
C MET A 1 -4.92 -14.49 -15.15
N PRO A 2 -4.12 -15.42 -14.59
CA PRO A 2 -2.91 -15.03 -13.89
C PRO A 2 -1.97 -14.28 -14.86
N TYR A 3 -1.38 -13.20 -14.38
CA TYR A 3 -0.42 -12.36 -15.08
C TYR A 3 0.97 -12.99 -14.99
N SER A 4 1.40 -13.36 -13.78
CA SER A 4 2.67 -14.06 -13.52
C SER A 4 2.53 -15.10 -12.40
N SER A 5 2.91 -16.34 -12.69
CA SER A 5 2.89 -17.45 -11.74
C SER A 5 3.80 -17.29 -10.52
N VAL A 6 4.84 -16.45 -10.62
CA VAL A 6 5.83 -16.26 -9.55
C VAL A 6 5.64 -14.95 -8.76
N MET A 7 4.77 -14.06 -9.23
CA MET A 7 4.49 -12.76 -8.60
C MET A 7 3.02 -12.55 -8.23
N ASP A 8 2.09 -13.23 -8.90
CA ASP A 8 0.67 -13.08 -8.60
C ASP A 8 0.34 -13.61 -7.21
N THR A 9 -0.36 -12.78 -6.44
CA THR A 9 -0.90 -13.15 -5.13
C THR A 9 -2.34 -12.66 -5.05
N MET A 10 -3.21 -13.49 -4.50
CA MET A 10 -4.58 -13.10 -4.18
C MET A 10 -4.55 -12.06 -3.06
N GLY A 11 -4.96 -10.83 -3.38
CA GLY A 11 -5.19 -9.77 -2.40
C GLY A 11 -6.67 -9.69 -2.03
N PHE A 12 -6.95 -8.99 -0.93
CA PHE A 12 -8.31 -8.71 -0.52
C PHE A 12 -8.41 -7.30 0.04
N PHE A 13 -9.60 -6.71 -0.13
CA PHE A 13 -9.91 -5.36 0.31
C PHE A 13 -11.05 -5.44 1.31
N ALA A 14 -10.88 -4.81 2.46
CA ALA A 14 -11.95 -4.62 3.42
C ALA A 14 -11.91 -3.21 3.96
N ARG A 15 -13.06 -2.74 4.43
CA ARG A 15 -13.19 -1.44 5.08
C ARG A 15 -12.70 -1.44 6.51
N ASP A 16 -12.47 -2.60 7.12
CA ASP A 16 -12.16 -2.75 8.55
C ASP A 16 -11.07 -3.81 8.74
N ILE A 17 -10.08 -3.51 9.58
CA ILE A 17 -8.99 -4.42 9.94
C ILE A 17 -9.49 -5.72 10.60
N GLN A 18 -10.64 -5.71 11.28
CA GLN A 18 -11.26 -6.91 11.85
C GLN A 18 -11.65 -7.93 10.77
N ASN A 19 -12.05 -7.46 9.58
CA ASN A 19 -12.32 -8.36 8.46
C ASN A 19 -11.04 -8.99 7.90
N PHE A 20 -9.90 -8.29 7.99
CA PHE A 20 -8.60 -8.89 7.69
C PHE A 20 -8.27 -10.02 8.65
N GLN A 21 -8.52 -9.84 9.95
CA GLN A 21 -8.33 -10.91 10.94
C GLN A 21 -9.22 -12.12 10.67
N LEU A 22 -10.53 -11.89 10.46
CA LEU A 22 -11.48 -12.97 10.18
C LEU A 22 -11.08 -13.76 8.92
N LEU A 23 -10.76 -13.07 7.83
CA LEU A 23 -10.36 -13.73 6.60
C LEU A 23 -9.07 -14.52 6.81
N GLN A 24 -8.09 -13.97 7.50
CA GLN A 24 -6.82 -14.62 7.77
C GLN A 24 -6.97 -15.86 8.67
N GLU A 25 -7.94 -15.86 9.60
CA GLU A 25 -8.28 -17.07 10.38
C GLU A 25 -8.90 -18.16 9.51
N VAL A 26 -9.84 -17.82 8.62
CA VAL A 26 -10.55 -18.77 7.77
C VAL A 26 -9.67 -19.28 6.62
N TRP A 27 -8.92 -18.40 5.98
CA TRP A 27 -8.14 -18.71 4.79
C TRP A 27 -6.93 -19.60 5.09
N TYR A 28 -6.27 -19.36 6.23
CA TYR A 28 -5.07 -20.10 6.62
C TYR A 28 -5.33 -21.19 7.67
N ASP A 29 -6.56 -21.32 8.17
CA ASP A 29 -6.93 -22.24 9.26
C ASP A 29 -6.05 -22.06 10.52
N LYS A 30 -5.79 -20.79 10.91
CA LYS A 30 -4.87 -20.42 12.00
C LYS A 30 -5.56 -19.78 13.20
N LYS A 31 -6.79 -20.18 13.48
CA LYS A 31 -7.57 -19.61 14.59
C LYS A 31 -6.87 -19.80 15.93
N GLY A 32 -6.74 -18.73 16.71
CA GLY A 32 -6.22 -18.78 18.08
C GLY A 32 -4.72 -19.06 18.25
N GLN A 33 -3.92 -19.07 17.17
CA GLN A 33 -2.47 -19.24 17.28
C GLN A 33 -1.84 -18.00 17.94
N ARG A 34 -1.00 -18.23 18.96
CA ARG A 34 -0.20 -17.15 19.58
C ARG A 34 0.81 -16.64 18.57
N ARG A 35 0.74 -15.34 18.29
CA ARG A 35 1.62 -14.67 17.33
C ARG A 35 2.74 -13.98 18.06
N GLU A 36 3.96 -14.11 17.53
CA GLU A 36 5.10 -13.35 18.04
C GLU A 36 4.89 -11.87 17.72
N LYS A 37 5.39 -10.98 18.57
CA LYS A 37 5.36 -9.54 18.29
C LYS A 37 6.56 -9.19 17.40
N PRO A 38 6.44 -8.19 16.52
CA PRO A 38 7.62 -7.68 15.82
C PRO A 38 8.67 -7.16 16.81
N SER A 39 9.94 -7.31 16.45
CA SER A 39 11.08 -6.88 17.27
C SER A 39 11.53 -5.45 16.99
N ARG A 40 11.26 -4.94 15.78
CA ARG A 40 11.61 -3.59 15.33
C ARG A 40 10.72 -3.10 14.20
N ILE A 41 10.59 -1.79 14.09
CA ILE A 41 9.95 -1.10 12.96
C ILE A 41 11.07 -0.58 12.06
N ILE A 42 10.99 -0.83 10.76
CA ILE A 42 11.95 -0.34 9.76
C ILE A 42 11.26 0.70 8.88
N VAL A 43 11.92 1.83 8.70
CA VAL A 43 11.54 2.84 7.72
C VAL A 43 12.76 3.07 6.83
N PRO A 44 12.75 2.64 5.56
CA PRO A 44 13.92 2.79 4.72
C PRO A 44 14.18 4.27 4.41
N GLY A 45 15.45 4.68 4.38
CA GLY A 45 15.83 6.05 4.09
C GLY A 45 15.36 6.52 2.71
N GLY A 46 14.88 7.77 2.63
CA GLY A 46 14.51 8.44 1.38
C GLY A 46 13.18 8.01 0.74
N VAL A 47 12.46 7.03 1.30
CA VAL A 47 11.21 6.53 0.69
C VAL A 47 10.08 7.56 0.66
N PHE A 48 10.16 8.61 1.48
CA PHE A 48 9.16 9.67 1.56
C PHE A 48 9.54 10.94 0.79
N ASP A 49 10.76 11.03 0.23
CA ASP A 49 11.32 12.26 -0.33
C ASP A 49 10.53 12.80 -1.53
N SER A 50 9.87 11.91 -2.27
CA SER A 50 9.06 12.26 -3.44
C SER A 50 7.64 12.72 -3.09
N LEU A 51 7.24 12.65 -1.81
CA LEU A 51 5.89 13.01 -1.37
C LEU A 51 5.81 14.48 -0.96
N HIS A 52 4.62 15.06 -1.10
CA HIS A 52 4.32 16.37 -0.53
C HIS A 52 4.39 16.35 1.01
N SER A 53 4.78 17.48 1.60
CA SER A 53 5.01 17.61 3.05
C SER A 53 3.77 17.28 3.91
N ASN A 54 2.56 17.52 3.38
CA ASN A 54 1.31 17.13 4.04
C ASN A 54 1.15 15.61 4.14
N LYS A 55 1.42 14.86 3.06
CA LYS A 55 1.42 13.39 3.05
C LYS A 55 2.52 12.85 3.98
N GLN A 56 3.73 13.41 3.90
CA GLN A 56 4.84 13.05 4.77
C GLN A 56 4.46 13.21 6.26
N SER A 57 3.81 14.32 6.63
CA SER A 57 3.42 14.59 8.02
C SER A 57 2.40 13.57 8.56
N VAL A 58 1.40 13.22 7.75
CA VAL A 58 0.41 12.19 8.11
C VAL A 58 1.07 10.82 8.31
N MET A 59 2.00 10.47 7.43
CA MET A 59 2.74 9.22 7.47
C MET A 59 3.73 9.14 8.65
N ALA A 60 4.49 10.21 8.88
CA ALA A 60 5.41 10.33 10.02
C ALA A 60 4.66 10.18 11.35
N LYS A 61 3.45 10.78 11.45
CA LYS A 61 2.63 10.63 12.65
C LYS A 61 2.18 9.18 12.89
N PHE A 62 1.84 8.45 11.83
CA PHE A 62 1.50 7.04 11.94
C PHE A 62 2.70 6.20 12.43
N ILE A 63 3.91 6.49 11.95
CA ILE A 63 5.15 5.82 12.37
C ILE A 63 5.43 6.10 13.86
N GLU A 64 5.34 7.37 14.28
CA GLU A 64 5.52 7.77 15.68
C GLU A 64 4.51 7.06 16.60
N ASP A 65 3.23 7.07 16.23
CA ASP A 65 2.19 6.40 17.00
C ASP A 65 2.44 4.88 17.06
N ALA A 66 2.96 4.28 15.99
CA ALA A 66 3.29 2.87 15.99
C ALA A 66 4.40 2.54 17.00
N GLU A 67 5.47 3.32 17.04
CA GLU A 67 6.54 3.17 18.03
C GLU A 67 6.01 3.33 19.47
N ILE A 68 5.31 4.44 19.75
CA ILE A 68 4.80 4.77 21.09
C ILE A 68 3.80 3.70 21.58
N THR A 69 2.83 3.34 20.75
CA THR A 69 1.73 2.47 21.18
C THR A 69 2.13 1.01 21.26
N THR A 70 3.14 0.59 20.49
CA THR A 70 3.60 -0.79 20.49
C THR A 70 4.77 -1.03 21.44
N GLY A 71 5.57 0.00 21.71
CA GLY A 71 6.85 -0.07 22.41
C GLY A 71 7.96 -0.72 21.59
N ILE A 72 7.75 -0.89 20.28
CA ILE A 72 8.70 -1.51 19.36
C ILE A 72 9.61 -0.40 18.82
N PRO A 73 10.94 -0.53 18.97
CA PRO A 73 11.86 0.53 18.57
C PRO A 73 11.87 0.71 17.05
N LEU A 74 11.98 1.97 16.62
CA LEU A 74 12.31 2.32 15.25
C LEU A 74 13.80 2.00 14.97
N ALA A 75 14.06 1.34 13.86
CA ALA A 75 15.39 1.06 13.35
C ALA A 75 15.58 1.80 12.02
N GLU A 76 16.51 2.74 12.02
CA GLU A 76 16.97 3.38 10.80
C GLU A 76 17.91 2.41 10.05
N ILE A 77 17.52 2.04 8.84
CA ILE A 77 18.30 1.15 7.98
C ILE A 77 18.34 1.75 6.59
N ASP A 78 19.54 2.04 6.09
CA ASP A 78 19.73 2.32 4.67
C ASP A 78 19.73 1.01 3.88
N ILE A 79 18.54 0.61 3.43
CA ILE A 79 18.36 -0.61 2.62
C ILE A 79 19.10 -0.48 1.29
N ASN A 80 19.21 0.71 0.72
CA ASN A 80 19.91 0.91 -0.54
C ASN A 80 21.41 0.66 -0.37
N GLU A 81 22.00 1.16 0.72
CA GLU A 81 23.39 0.87 1.07
C GLU A 81 23.61 -0.63 1.35
N LEU A 82 22.74 -1.24 2.17
CA LEU A 82 22.79 -2.68 2.43
C LEU A 82 22.68 -3.50 1.14
N TRP A 83 21.81 -3.10 0.22
CA TRP A 83 21.62 -3.79 -1.05
C TRP A 83 22.79 -3.60 -2.01
N LYS A 84 23.35 -2.39 -2.12
CA LYS A 84 24.56 -2.13 -2.93
C LYS A 84 25.70 -3.09 -2.58
N SER A 85 25.84 -3.44 -1.30
CA SER A 85 26.86 -4.39 -0.84
C SER A 85 26.56 -5.86 -1.16
N SER A 86 25.31 -6.21 -1.48
CA SER A 86 24.84 -7.57 -1.71
C SER A 86 24.59 -7.94 -3.19
N GLY A 87 24.50 -6.95 -4.09
CA GLY A 87 24.63 -7.15 -5.54
C GLY A 87 23.38 -6.88 -6.39
N LEU A 88 23.40 -7.42 -7.62
CA LEU A 88 22.56 -7.15 -8.80
C LEU A 88 21.09 -6.72 -8.55
N ALA A 89 20.70 -5.53 -8.99
CA ALA A 89 19.31 -5.03 -8.92
C ALA A 89 18.28 -6.00 -9.54
N PRO A 90 17.09 -6.16 -8.91
CA PRO A 90 16.02 -7.00 -9.44
C PRO A 90 15.45 -6.45 -10.76
N ARG A 91 14.87 -7.33 -11.58
CA ARG A 91 14.34 -7.01 -12.92
C ARG A 91 12.85 -7.40 -13.05
N VAL A 92 11.98 -6.70 -12.33
CA VAL A 92 10.53 -7.01 -12.26
C VAL A 92 9.88 -7.04 -13.65
N ALA A 93 10.13 -6.01 -14.46
CA ALA A 93 9.62 -5.91 -15.83
C ALA A 93 9.88 -7.17 -16.66
N HIS A 94 11.06 -7.78 -16.54
CA HIS A 94 11.44 -8.94 -17.36
C HIS A 94 10.64 -10.19 -17.00
N ILE A 95 10.36 -10.41 -15.71
CA ILE A 95 9.48 -11.50 -15.26
C ILE A 95 8.05 -11.22 -15.70
N GLN A 96 7.57 -10.00 -15.42
CA GLN A 96 6.20 -9.59 -15.62
C GLN A 96 5.81 -9.66 -17.10
N ILE A 97 6.60 -9.03 -17.98
CA ILE A 97 6.33 -8.95 -19.41
C ILE A 97 6.45 -10.33 -20.06
N HIS A 98 7.45 -11.14 -19.67
CA HIS A 98 7.64 -12.47 -20.24
C HIS A 98 6.47 -13.42 -19.94
N GLU A 99 6.08 -13.56 -18.67
CA GLU A 99 5.01 -14.49 -18.31
C GLU A 99 3.64 -14.02 -18.81
N SER A 100 3.35 -12.72 -18.72
CA SER A 100 2.08 -12.20 -19.23
C SER A 100 1.95 -12.35 -20.73
N TYR A 101 3.02 -12.13 -21.50
CA TYR A 101 3.01 -12.40 -22.93
C TYR A 101 2.60 -13.85 -23.22
N ILE A 102 3.18 -14.82 -22.54
CA ILE A 102 2.84 -16.25 -22.73
C ILE A 102 1.36 -16.51 -22.41
N ASN A 103 0.89 -16.02 -21.25
CA ASN A 103 -0.47 -16.23 -20.77
C ASN A 103 -1.51 -15.56 -21.68
N GLU A 104 -1.31 -14.28 -21.97
CA GLU A 104 -2.20 -13.49 -22.82
C GLU A 104 -2.20 -14.03 -24.25
N HIS A 105 -1.03 -14.23 -24.87
CA HIS A 105 -0.93 -14.71 -26.24
C HIS A 105 -1.61 -16.08 -26.42
N THR A 106 -1.50 -16.96 -25.42
CA THR A 106 -2.22 -18.25 -25.39
C THR A 106 -3.73 -18.03 -25.40
N PHE A 107 -4.25 -17.14 -24.56
CA PHE A 107 -5.68 -16.79 -24.54
C PHE A 107 -6.16 -16.22 -25.87
N TYR A 108 -5.46 -15.24 -26.43
CA TYR A 108 -5.87 -14.61 -27.69
C TYR A 108 -5.83 -15.59 -28.86
N LYS A 109 -4.85 -16.50 -28.91
CA LYS A 109 -4.78 -17.59 -29.89
C LYS A 109 -5.99 -18.53 -29.76
N ASN A 110 -6.28 -18.99 -28.55
CA ASN A 110 -7.39 -19.89 -28.27
C ASN A 110 -8.74 -19.22 -28.57
N TYR A 111 -8.90 -17.94 -28.25
CA TYR A 111 -10.09 -17.16 -28.55
C TYR A 111 -10.31 -17.08 -30.06
N LYS A 112 -9.27 -16.74 -30.84
CA LYS A 112 -9.37 -16.70 -32.31
C LYS A 112 -9.72 -18.06 -32.89
N GLN A 113 -9.11 -19.13 -32.40
CA GLN A 113 -9.42 -20.49 -32.85
C GLN A 113 -10.89 -20.86 -32.60
N LYS A 114 -11.43 -20.47 -31.44
CA LYS A 114 -12.82 -20.78 -31.05
C LYS A 114 -13.86 -19.93 -31.75
N PHE A 115 -13.58 -18.64 -31.97
CA PHE A 115 -14.59 -17.66 -32.40
C PHE A 115 -14.32 -17.06 -33.79
N GLY A 116 -13.26 -17.48 -34.48
CA GLY A 116 -12.90 -17.00 -35.82
C GLY A 116 -12.40 -15.55 -35.89
N ARG A 117 -12.28 -14.86 -34.75
CA ARG A 117 -11.85 -13.46 -34.64
C ARG A 117 -11.08 -13.22 -33.34
N TYR A 118 -10.21 -12.22 -33.31
CA TYR A 118 -9.64 -11.74 -32.04
C TYR A 118 -10.68 -10.92 -31.25
N PRO A 119 -10.66 -10.97 -29.91
CA PRO A 119 -11.30 -9.92 -29.11
C PRO A 119 -10.51 -8.61 -29.25
N TYR A 120 -11.10 -7.50 -28.78
CA TYR A 120 -10.37 -6.24 -28.70
C TYR A 120 -9.13 -6.40 -27.81
N ILE A 121 -8.00 -5.86 -28.28
CA ILE A 121 -6.73 -5.86 -27.54
C ILE A 121 -6.41 -4.41 -27.19
N ASN A 122 -6.21 -4.14 -25.90
CA ASN A 122 -5.81 -2.81 -25.45
C ASN A 122 -4.46 -2.43 -26.09
N PRO A 123 -4.28 -1.23 -26.66
CA PRO A 123 -3.00 -0.77 -27.21
C PRO A 123 -1.82 -0.95 -26.26
N MET A 124 -2.06 -0.84 -24.95
CA MET A 124 -1.03 -1.07 -23.95
C MET A 124 -0.52 -2.51 -23.92
N VAL A 125 -1.39 -3.48 -24.13
CA VAL A 125 -1.01 -4.89 -24.21
C VAL A 125 -0.17 -5.14 -25.46
N LEU A 126 -0.55 -4.52 -26.59
CA LEU A 126 0.24 -4.61 -27.83
C LEU A 126 1.65 -4.04 -27.67
N HIS A 127 1.79 -2.91 -26.98
CA HIS A 127 3.09 -2.31 -26.64
C HIS A 127 3.94 -3.26 -25.79
N LYS A 128 3.37 -3.87 -24.74
CA LYS A 128 4.06 -4.88 -23.92
C LYS A 128 4.55 -6.06 -24.73
N TRP A 129 3.73 -6.54 -25.66
CA TRP A 129 4.12 -7.65 -26.53
C TRP A 129 5.25 -7.27 -27.47
N GLU A 130 5.33 -6.01 -27.88
CA GLU A 130 6.47 -5.53 -28.67
C GLU A 130 7.75 -5.50 -27.84
N ILE A 131 7.69 -5.00 -26.61
CA ILE A 131 8.82 -5.06 -25.67
C ILE A 131 9.28 -6.51 -25.48
N GLN A 132 8.34 -7.44 -25.29
CA GLN A 132 8.69 -8.86 -25.16
C GLN A 132 9.42 -9.39 -26.40
N ARG A 133 8.90 -9.09 -27.60
CA ARG A 133 9.49 -9.59 -28.86
C ARG A 133 10.87 -9.02 -29.14
N GLN A 134 11.07 -7.74 -28.85
CA GLN A 134 12.29 -7.02 -29.20
C GLN A 134 13.37 -7.09 -28.12
N ASN A 135 12.99 -7.06 -26.85
CA ASN A 135 13.90 -6.67 -25.76
C ASN A 135 14.06 -7.71 -24.65
N ILE A 136 13.28 -8.79 -24.63
CA ILE A 136 13.33 -9.77 -23.52
C ILE A 136 13.50 -11.18 -24.07
N SER A 137 14.72 -11.72 -23.95
CA SER A 137 15.02 -13.11 -24.28
C SER A 137 14.65 -14.06 -23.13
N MET A 138 14.64 -15.37 -23.41
CA MET A 138 14.52 -16.39 -22.37
C MET A 138 15.67 -16.34 -21.36
N GLY A 139 16.88 -15.96 -21.81
CA GLY A 139 18.02 -15.76 -20.94
C GLY A 139 17.81 -14.61 -19.95
N ASP A 140 17.24 -13.50 -20.42
CA ASP A 140 16.93 -12.35 -19.55
C ASP A 140 15.85 -12.68 -18.52
N TYR A 141 14.84 -13.46 -18.91
CA TYR A 141 13.83 -13.96 -17.98
C TYR A 141 14.44 -14.87 -16.90
N GLN A 142 15.31 -15.81 -17.29
CA GLN A 142 15.99 -16.69 -16.33
C GLN A 142 16.93 -15.91 -15.39
N GLU A 143 17.66 -14.93 -15.91
CA GLU A 143 18.49 -14.04 -15.10
C GLU A 143 17.63 -13.23 -14.12
N ALA A 144 16.47 -12.73 -14.56
CA ALA A 144 15.55 -11.99 -13.71
C ALA A 144 15.00 -12.85 -12.56
N LEU A 145 14.67 -14.12 -12.80
CA LEU A 145 14.28 -15.07 -11.77
C LEU A 145 15.40 -15.32 -10.74
N GLN A 146 16.65 -15.46 -11.20
CA GLN A 146 17.80 -15.61 -10.31
C GLN A 146 18.01 -14.37 -9.43
N ARG A 147 17.93 -13.17 -10.02
CA ARG A 147 18.03 -11.89 -9.28
C ARG A 147 16.90 -11.75 -8.27
N MET A 148 15.67 -12.14 -8.61
CA MET A 148 14.54 -12.18 -7.67
C MET A 148 14.85 -13.10 -6.48
N ALA A 149 15.41 -14.29 -6.72
CA ALA A 149 15.78 -15.22 -5.65
C ALA A 149 16.88 -14.64 -4.72
N VAL A 150 17.89 -13.97 -5.28
CA VAL A 150 18.92 -13.26 -4.51
C VAL A 150 18.29 -12.15 -3.66
N PHE A 151 17.45 -11.32 -4.24
CA PHE A 151 16.76 -10.24 -3.53
C PHE A 151 15.88 -10.76 -2.39
N LYS A 152 15.10 -11.82 -2.65
CA LYS A 152 14.31 -12.52 -1.63
C LYS A 152 15.18 -13.04 -0.47
N GLY A 153 16.33 -13.63 -0.80
CA GLY A 153 17.31 -14.08 0.20
C GLY A 153 17.87 -12.92 1.02
N PHE A 154 18.20 -11.80 0.39
CA PHE A 154 18.68 -10.59 1.05
C PHE A 154 17.66 -10.03 2.03
N LEU A 155 16.41 -9.83 1.61
CA LEU A 155 15.33 -9.32 2.48
C LEU A 155 15.18 -10.20 3.71
N ARG A 156 15.16 -11.52 3.53
CA ARG A 156 15.03 -12.48 4.64
C ARG A 156 16.20 -12.40 5.62
N SER A 157 17.44 -12.32 5.12
CA SER A 157 18.65 -12.44 5.96
C SER A 157 19.08 -11.13 6.61
N HIS A 158 18.78 -9.98 6.02
CA HIS A 158 19.32 -8.68 6.45
C HIS A 158 18.25 -7.68 6.88
N VAL A 159 17.06 -7.71 6.26
CA VAL A 159 16.01 -6.71 6.50
C VAL A 159 15.00 -7.25 7.50
N PHE A 160 14.36 -8.38 7.21
CA PHE A 160 13.32 -8.98 8.04
C PHE A 160 13.85 -10.01 9.03
N ASN A 161 15.18 -10.10 9.20
CA ASN A 161 15.76 -10.96 10.21
C ASN A 161 15.24 -10.58 11.61
N SER A 162 15.04 -11.59 12.45
CA SER A 162 14.58 -11.43 13.84
C SER A 162 13.16 -10.84 14.00
N GLY A 163 12.30 -10.87 12.96
CA GLY A 163 10.89 -10.49 13.07
C GLY A 163 10.63 -8.99 12.99
N ALA A 164 11.14 -8.32 11.95
CA ALA A 164 10.87 -6.90 11.71
C ALA A 164 9.53 -6.67 10.97
N VAL A 165 8.99 -5.45 11.10
CA VAL A 165 7.98 -4.91 10.19
C VAL A 165 8.54 -3.67 9.50
N MET A 166 8.23 -3.49 8.22
CA MET A 166 8.65 -2.33 7.44
C MET A 166 7.45 -1.44 7.13
N MET A 167 7.61 -0.13 7.24
CA MET A 167 6.61 0.86 6.84
C MET A 167 7.08 1.61 5.61
N LEU A 168 6.22 1.67 4.60
CA LEU A 168 6.48 2.29 3.29
C LEU A 168 5.29 3.19 2.92
N PRO A 169 5.51 4.29 2.21
CA PRO A 169 4.40 5.05 1.67
C PRO A 169 3.63 4.23 0.65
N ALA A 170 2.30 4.30 0.73
CA ALA A 170 1.40 3.70 -0.25
C ALA A 170 0.75 4.80 -1.10
N GLY A 171 0.88 4.69 -2.42
CA GLY A 171 0.37 5.66 -3.39
C GLY A 171 1.43 6.67 -3.85
N SER A 172 1.07 7.47 -4.85
CA SER A 172 1.95 8.47 -5.45
C SER A 172 1.95 9.79 -4.66
N GLY A 173 3.00 10.59 -4.88
CA GLY A 173 3.04 11.97 -4.41
C GLY A 173 1.89 12.80 -5.01
N GLU A 174 1.59 12.58 -6.29
CA GLU A 174 0.56 13.30 -7.04
C GLU A 174 -0.76 12.53 -7.16
N ALA A 175 -1.85 13.27 -7.31
CA ALA A 175 -3.14 12.69 -7.66
C ALA A 175 -3.18 12.25 -9.13
N THR A 176 -3.74 11.07 -9.37
CA THR A 176 -3.93 10.51 -10.71
C THR A 176 -5.38 10.65 -11.15
N TYR A 177 -5.60 11.05 -12.40
CA TYR A 177 -6.93 11.29 -12.96
C TYR A 177 -7.26 10.24 -14.01
N ARG A 178 -8.49 9.71 -13.97
CA ARG A 178 -8.91 8.62 -14.88
C ARG A 178 -9.04 9.06 -16.34
N ASP A 179 -9.22 10.35 -16.57
CA ASP A 179 -9.35 10.98 -17.88
C ASP A 179 -7.99 11.40 -18.48
N GLU A 180 -6.89 11.27 -17.72
CA GLU A 180 -5.55 11.47 -18.26
C GLU A 180 -5.18 10.27 -19.17
N LEU A 181 -5.20 10.50 -20.48
CA LEU A 181 -4.73 9.53 -21.47
C LEU A 181 -3.20 9.54 -21.48
N ILE A 182 -2.60 8.42 -21.07
CA ILE A 182 -1.14 8.26 -21.11
C ILE A 182 -0.76 7.46 -22.35
N ALA A 183 0.15 8.01 -23.15
CA ALA A 183 0.66 7.34 -24.35
C ALA A 183 1.47 6.10 -23.96
N PRO A 184 1.39 4.98 -24.72
CA PRO A 184 2.10 3.74 -24.39
C PRO A 184 3.60 3.89 -24.17
N GLU A 185 4.24 4.78 -24.90
CA GLU A 185 5.68 5.02 -24.87
C GLU A 185 6.12 5.78 -23.62
N SER A 186 5.19 6.45 -22.94
CA SER A 186 5.46 7.27 -21.75
C SER A 186 5.39 6.49 -20.43
N ILE A 187 5.01 5.21 -20.46
CA ILE A 187 4.69 4.44 -19.25
C ILE A 187 5.61 3.27 -18.95
N ASP A 188 6.71 3.11 -19.68
CA ASP A 188 7.63 1.99 -19.45
C ASP A 188 8.11 1.96 -18.00
N VAL A 189 8.54 3.09 -17.45
CA VAL A 189 8.95 3.20 -16.04
C VAL A 189 7.76 3.05 -15.08
N TYR A 190 6.61 3.64 -15.41
CA TYR A 190 5.49 3.79 -14.47
C TYR A 190 4.55 2.58 -14.39
N LEU A 191 4.30 1.86 -15.49
CA LEU A 191 3.31 0.78 -15.59
C LEU A 191 3.86 -0.54 -16.13
N GLN A 192 5.10 -0.55 -16.64
CA GLN A 192 5.78 -1.78 -17.08
C GLN A 192 6.79 -2.31 -16.06
N SER A 193 6.83 -1.71 -14.87
CA SER A 193 7.69 -2.13 -13.77
C SER A 193 9.19 -2.05 -14.08
N PHE A 194 9.58 -1.14 -14.99
CA PHE A 194 10.98 -0.77 -15.17
C PHE A 194 11.37 0.19 -14.05
N GLY A 195 12.16 -0.29 -13.08
CA GLY A 195 12.57 0.47 -11.90
C GLY A 195 12.33 -0.31 -10.62
N PHE A 196 12.29 0.38 -9.50
CA PHE A 196 11.97 -0.21 -8.20
C PHE A 196 10.91 0.61 -7.49
N ASP A 197 9.77 -0.02 -7.19
CA ASP A 197 8.66 0.56 -6.44
C ASP A 197 8.56 -0.10 -5.05
N ASN A 198 8.00 0.62 -4.08
CA ASN A 198 7.83 0.13 -2.71
C ASN A 198 7.04 -1.19 -2.63
N THR A 199 6.08 -1.41 -3.54
CA THR A 199 5.32 -2.66 -3.60
C THR A 199 6.20 -3.87 -3.94
N PHE A 200 7.36 -3.67 -4.58
CA PHE A 200 8.25 -4.74 -5.02
C PHE A 200 8.96 -5.45 -3.85
N TYR A 201 9.04 -4.84 -2.67
CA TYR A 201 9.45 -5.56 -1.45
C TYR A 201 8.53 -6.76 -1.19
N SER A 202 7.21 -6.55 -1.28
CA SER A 202 6.20 -7.59 -1.07
C SER A 202 6.18 -8.60 -2.22
N ILE A 203 6.12 -8.10 -3.46
CA ILE A 203 5.98 -8.93 -4.66
C ILE A 203 7.21 -9.83 -4.88
N LEU A 204 8.42 -9.26 -4.91
CA LEU A 204 9.64 -10.04 -5.17
C LEU A 204 10.11 -10.83 -3.95
N GLY A 205 9.89 -10.28 -2.76
CA GLY A 205 10.23 -10.95 -1.51
C GLY A 205 9.29 -12.11 -1.17
N GLY A 206 8.10 -12.17 -1.77
CA GLY A 206 7.02 -13.04 -1.31
C GLY A 206 6.67 -12.74 0.15
N LEU A 207 6.57 -11.45 0.49
CA LEU A 207 6.36 -10.96 1.85
C LEU A 207 4.91 -10.49 2.01
N PRO A 208 4.26 -10.74 3.16
CA PRO A 208 2.93 -10.25 3.41
C PRO A 208 2.94 -8.73 3.56
N SER A 209 1.90 -8.08 3.05
CA SER A 209 1.70 -6.65 3.23
C SER A 209 0.24 -6.29 3.45
N VAL A 210 0.02 -5.19 4.18
CA VAL A 210 -1.28 -4.59 4.39
C VAL A 210 -1.16 -3.08 4.21
N VAL A 211 -2.11 -2.49 3.49
CA VAL A 211 -2.19 -1.03 3.30
C VAL A 211 -3.29 -0.50 4.18
N VAL A 212 -2.97 0.52 4.98
CA VAL A 212 -3.89 1.11 5.95
C VAL A 212 -3.93 2.63 5.79
N PRO A 213 -5.09 3.26 5.99
CA PRO A 213 -5.17 4.71 6.04
C PRO A 213 -4.36 5.31 7.20
N GLY A 214 -3.79 6.51 6.99
CA GLY A 214 -3.15 7.34 8.01
C GLY A 214 -4.13 8.04 8.96
N GLU A 215 -3.71 9.11 9.67
CA GLU A 215 -4.62 9.99 10.45
C GLU A 215 -4.57 11.41 9.92
N ASN A 216 -5.70 12.08 10.01
CA ASN A 216 -5.72 13.52 10.18
C ASN A 216 -6.30 13.87 11.55
N TYR A 217 -5.69 14.83 12.22
CA TYR A 217 -6.39 15.57 13.25
C TYR A 217 -7.45 16.43 12.57
N ALA A 218 -8.72 16.16 12.85
CA ALA A 218 -9.75 17.16 12.63
C ALA A 218 -9.51 18.28 13.64
N ASP A 219 -9.42 19.53 13.17
CA ASP A 219 -9.55 20.69 14.04
C ASP A 219 -10.81 20.51 14.89
N SER A 220 -10.68 20.77 16.19
CA SER A 220 -11.79 20.63 17.15
C SER A 220 -13.04 21.36 16.64
N ILE A 221 -14.09 20.61 16.28
CA ILE A 221 -15.37 21.20 15.88
C ILE A 221 -16.03 21.73 17.14
N TYR A 222 -16.18 23.05 17.22
CA TYR A 222 -17.01 23.69 18.24
C TYR A 222 -18.48 23.53 17.84
N ILE A 223 -19.24 22.73 18.58
CA ILE A 223 -20.71 22.68 18.44
C ILE A 223 -21.28 23.68 19.46
N PRO A 224 -21.83 24.84 19.05
CA PRO A 224 -22.59 25.68 19.95
C PRO A 224 -23.82 24.88 20.39
N THR A 225 -24.02 24.72 21.70
CA THR A 225 -25.30 24.23 22.22
C THR A 225 -26.24 25.42 22.39
N ASP A 226 -27.51 25.23 22.04
CA ASP A 226 -28.54 26.27 22.20
C ASP A 226 -28.61 26.75 23.67
N PRO A 227 -28.87 28.04 23.90
CA PRO A 227 -28.97 28.58 25.25
C PRO A 227 -30.13 27.93 26.00
N ILE A 228 -29.83 27.27 27.12
CA ILE A 228 -30.86 26.83 28.07
C ILE A 228 -31.44 28.10 28.71
N LYS A 229 -32.70 28.41 28.40
CA LYS A 229 -33.45 29.47 29.08
C LYS A 229 -33.85 28.97 30.46
N ASN A 230 -33.53 29.72 31.51
CA ASN A 230 -34.11 29.44 32.82
C ASN A 230 -35.58 29.90 32.86
N ALA A 231 -36.33 29.49 33.90
CA ALA A 231 -37.74 29.81 34.09
C ALA A 231 -38.06 31.32 34.18
N HIS A 232 -37.05 32.20 34.10
CA HIS A 232 -37.18 33.65 34.17
C HIS A 232 -36.71 34.34 32.88
N GLY A 233 -36.50 33.59 31.79
CA GLY A 233 -36.17 34.14 30.47
C GLY A 233 -34.72 34.58 30.28
N ASN A 234 -33.85 34.39 31.28
CA ASN A 234 -32.43 34.74 31.17
C ASN A 234 -31.65 33.57 30.54
N SER A 235 -30.91 33.85 29.46
CA SER A 235 -30.03 32.89 28.81
C SER A 235 -28.72 32.75 29.58
N ARG A 236 -28.35 31.52 29.95
CA ARG A 236 -27.04 31.22 30.54
C ARG A 236 -26.31 30.23 29.64
N TRP A 237 -25.21 30.66 29.04
CA TRP A 237 -24.36 29.81 28.21
C TRP A 237 -23.66 28.77 29.08
N ASN A 238 -24.00 27.49 28.91
CA ASN A 238 -23.27 26.41 29.57
C ASN A 238 -22.09 26.04 28.66
N LYS A 239 -20.88 26.54 28.96
CA LYS A 239 -19.65 26.19 28.22
C LYS A 239 -19.19 24.78 28.59
N LYS A 240 -19.96 23.75 28.25
CA LYS A 240 -19.43 22.38 28.23
C LYS A 240 -18.73 22.17 26.87
N ARG A 241 -17.40 22.10 26.89
CA ARG A 241 -16.61 21.61 25.75
C ARG A 241 -16.86 20.10 25.64
N TYR A 242 -17.64 19.69 24.64
CA TYR A 242 -17.67 18.30 24.23
C TYR A 242 -16.58 18.11 23.18
N PHE A 243 -15.48 17.45 23.55
CA PHE A 243 -14.48 17.00 22.60
C PHE A 243 -15.01 15.73 21.92
N LEU A 244 -15.83 15.90 20.88
CA LEU A 244 -16.04 14.84 19.89
C LEU A 244 -14.91 14.95 18.87
N THR A 245 -13.71 14.53 19.24
CA THR A 245 -12.66 14.31 18.25
C THR A 245 -12.97 13.00 17.54
N SER A 246 -13.82 13.02 16.52
CA SER A 246 -13.82 11.93 15.55
C SER A 246 -12.49 12.04 14.80
N LYS A 247 -11.51 11.22 15.19
CA LYS A 247 -10.23 11.11 14.48
C LYS A 247 -10.55 10.61 13.07
N GLN A 248 -10.19 11.41 12.07
CA GLN A 248 -10.47 11.09 10.66
C GLN A 248 -9.36 10.22 10.11
N VAL A 249 -9.72 9.40 9.13
CA VAL A 249 -8.75 8.76 8.23
C VAL A 249 -7.84 9.84 7.63
N GLY A 250 -6.54 9.52 7.55
CA GLY A 250 -5.52 10.38 6.96
C GLY A 250 -5.86 10.73 5.54
N GLN A 251 -5.92 12.03 5.26
CA GLN A 251 -6.27 12.57 3.95
C GLN A 251 -5.54 13.89 3.71
N CYS A 252 -5.38 14.32 2.48
CA CYS A 252 -4.76 15.59 2.17
C CYS A 252 -5.67 16.40 1.26
N PRO A 253 -5.89 17.69 1.53
CA PRO A 253 -6.62 18.53 0.61
C PRO A 253 -5.78 18.71 -0.66
N MET A 254 -6.43 18.59 -1.80
CA MET A 254 -5.85 18.89 -3.10
C MET A 254 -6.86 19.67 -3.94
N THR A 255 -6.38 20.49 -4.86
CA THR A 255 -7.25 21.19 -5.80
C THR A 255 -7.49 20.30 -7.02
N SER A 256 -8.75 19.95 -7.27
CA SER A 256 -9.15 19.18 -8.45
C SER A 256 -8.77 19.93 -9.72
N LYS A 257 -8.03 19.28 -10.63
CA LYS A 257 -7.70 19.84 -11.94
C LYS A 257 -8.97 20.04 -12.79
N VAL A 258 -9.99 19.21 -12.57
CA VAL A 258 -11.25 19.18 -13.33
C VAL A 258 -12.25 20.19 -12.77
N THR A 259 -12.61 20.08 -11.49
CA THR A 259 -13.68 20.91 -10.88
C THR A 259 -13.17 22.21 -10.28
N LYS A 260 -11.85 22.33 -10.06
CA LYS A 260 -11.20 23.42 -9.31
C LYS A 260 -11.57 23.50 -7.82
N GLU A 261 -12.39 22.57 -7.35
CA GLU A 261 -12.77 22.46 -5.94
C GLU A 261 -11.69 21.72 -5.13
N THR A 262 -11.72 21.91 -3.82
CA THR A 262 -10.91 21.10 -2.90
C THR A 262 -11.50 19.71 -2.77
N VAL A 263 -10.71 18.70 -3.08
CA VAL A 263 -11.04 17.29 -2.85
C VAL A 263 -10.03 16.70 -1.85
N TRP A 264 -10.44 15.64 -1.15
CA TRP A 264 -9.63 15.01 -0.10
C TRP A 264 -9.08 13.69 -0.59
N GLU A 265 -7.75 13.61 -0.70
CA GLU A 265 -7.05 12.40 -1.14
C GLU A 265 -6.63 11.57 0.08
N PRO A 266 -7.02 10.29 0.19
CA PRO A 266 -6.56 9.43 1.28
C PRO A 266 -5.04 9.28 1.28
N VAL A 267 -4.43 9.34 2.47
CA VAL A 267 -3.01 9.05 2.68
C VAL A 267 -2.92 7.70 3.36
N SER A 268 -2.13 6.79 2.81
CA SER A 268 -2.03 5.41 3.31
C SER A 268 -0.59 4.98 3.56
N MET A 269 -0.42 4.11 4.56
CA MET A 269 0.83 3.44 4.87
C MET A 269 0.75 1.97 4.46
N MET A 270 1.77 1.48 3.77
CA MET A 270 1.97 0.06 3.53
C MET A 270 2.84 -0.51 4.65
N ILE A 271 2.37 -1.56 5.32
CA ILE A 271 3.10 -2.31 6.32
C ILE A 271 3.48 -3.66 5.71
N VAL A 272 4.76 -3.98 5.70
CA VAL A 272 5.31 -5.24 5.17
C VAL A 272 5.89 -6.06 6.31
N GLY A 273 5.55 -7.35 6.36
CA GLY A 273 6.08 -8.30 7.33
C GLY A 273 7.09 -9.28 6.74
N GLN A 274 7.61 -10.17 7.58
CA GLN A 274 8.36 -11.33 7.12
C GLN A 274 7.42 -12.37 6.50
N ALA A 275 7.92 -13.19 5.57
CA ALA A 275 7.15 -14.31 5.02
C ALA A 275 6.53 -15.17 6.14
N GLY A 276 5.22 -15.43 6.05
CA GLY A 276 4.47 -16.21 7.03
C GLY A 276 3.99 -15.44 8.28
N THR A 277 4.15 -14.11 8.31
CA THR A 277 3.73 -13.26 9.42
C THR A 277 2.49 -12.39 9.12
N GLU A 278 1.64 -12.81 8.16
CA GLU A 278 0.37 -12.14 7.79
C GLU A 278 -0.45 -11.77 9.03
N ALA A 279 -0.58 -12.72 9.96
CA ALA A 279 -1.34 -12.54 11.19
C ALA A 279 -0.74 -11.50 12.13
N GLN A 280 0.59 -11.52 12.25
CA GLN A 280 1.33 -10.62 13.11
C GLN A 280 1.21 -9.18 12.62
N ILE A 281 1.28 -8.93 11.30
CA ILE A 281 1.17 -7.58 10.77
C ILE A 281 -0.25 -7.02 10.95
N ILE A 282 -1.28 -7.85 10.82
CA ILE A 282 -2.67 -7.43 11.07
C ILE A 282 -2.87 -7.07 12.54
N ASP A 283 -2.39 -7.87 13.48
CA ASP A 283 -2.48 -7.59 14.91
C ASP A 283 -1.66 -6.36 15.32
N PHE A 284 -0.47 -6.20 14.72
CA PHE A 284 0.34 -5.02 14.88
C PHE A 284 -0.44 -3.77 14.47
N VAL A 285 -0.99 -3.76 13.26
CA VAL A 285 -1.82 -2.65 12.76
C VAL A 285 -3.02 -2.41 13.68
N GLN A 286 -3.77 -3.45 14.04
CA GLN A 286 -4.94 -3.30 14.91
C GLN A 286 -4.57 -2.66 16.26
N LYS A 287 -3.43 -3.08 16.84
CA LYS A 287 -2.92 -2.50 18.08
C LYS A 287 -2.58 -1.02 17.89
N VAL A 288 -1.88 -0.65 16.81
CA VAL A 288 -1.55 0.74 16.50
C VAL A 288 -2.83 1.56 16.39
N LEU A 289 -3.80 1.11 15.56
CA LEU A 289 -5.08 1.81 15.36
C LEU A 289 -5.84 1.99 16.68
N THR A 290 -6.01 0.90 17.45
CA THR A 290 -6.74 0.93 18.72
C THR A 290 -6.10 1.85 19.75
N LYS A 291 -4.78 1.76 19.91
CA LYS A 291 -4.05 2.47 20.98
C LYS A 291 -3.79 3.94 20.64
N SER A 292 -3.71 4.29 19.36
CA SER A 292 -3.69 5.68 18.91
C SER A 292 -5.10 6.29 18.82
N GLY A 293 -6.16 5.51 19.06
CA GLY A 293 -7.54 5.98 19.01
C GLY A 293 -8.07 6.19 17.59
N ARG A 294 -7.45 5.58 16.58
CA ARG A 294 -7.85 5.67 15.18
C ARG A 294 -9.06 4.78 14.89
N PRO A 295 -9.86 5.12 13.86
CA PRO A 295 -10.89 4.22 13.37
C PRO A 295 -10.28 2.88 12.97
N MET A 296 -10.95 1.78 13.34
CA MET A 296 -10.56 0.44 12.87
C MET A 296 -11.10 0.12 11.48
N GLY A 297 -12.04 0.93 11.00
CA GLY A 297 -12.53 0.87 9.65
C GLY A 297 -12.94 2.23 9.10
N VAL A 298 -13.20 2.25 7.79
CA VAL A 298 -13.46 3.46 7.01
C VAL A 298 -14.93 3.51 6.58
N LEU A 299 -15.57 4.65 6.79
CA LEU A 299 -16.93 4.92 6.30
C LEU A 299 -16.92 5.47 4.86
N VAL A 300 -18.10 5.52 4.25
CA VAL A 300 -18.29 6.15 2.92
C VAL A 300 -18.66 7.61 3.09
N GLY A 301 -18.13 8.48 2.22
CA GLY A 301 -18.43 9.92 2.23
C GLY A 301 -17.44 10.73 1.41
N GLU A 302 -17.68 12.04 1.30
CA GLU A 302 -16.76 13.00 0.67
C GLU A 302 -15.43 13.15 1.43
N LYS A 303 -15.46 12.84 2.73
CA LYS A 303 -14.29 12.71 3.59
C LYS A 303 -14.26 11.27 4.10
N ALA A 304 -13.06 10.71 4.20
CA ALA A 304 -12.88 9.44 4.85
C ALA A 304 -13.02 9.65 6.37
N PHE A 305 -14.02 9.02 6.99
CA PHE A 305 -14.27 9.01 8.43
C PHE A 305 -13.86 7.66 9.02
#